data_AF-A0AAE4AP14-F1
#
_entry.id   AF-A0AAE4AP14-F1
#
_cell.length_a   1.000
_cell.length_b   1.000
_cell.length_c   1.000
_cell.angle_alpha   90.00
_cell.angle_beta   90.00
_cell.angle_gamma   90.00
#
_symmetry.space_group_name_H-M   'P 1'
#
loop_
_entity.id
_entity.type
_entity.pdbx_description
1 polymer ?
#
loop_
_entity_poly.entity_id
_entity_poly.type
_entity_poly.pdbx_seq_one_letter_code
_entity_poly.pdbx_strand_id
1 'polypeptide(L)' 'MKIVIVGERNGKAVVRWPQFLVLALVLSLVIGIGIGAVFYLLAGQWSHISTLVGIVIGAGIAGLGLIQGLRTAPGKQPPL' A
#
# COMPACT_ATOMS: atom_id res chain seq x y z
N MET A 1 8.55 5.70 -16.70
CA MET A 1 8.58 4.23 -16.51
C MET A 1 7.30 3.80 -15.79
N LYS A 2 6.44 2.97 -16.41
CA LYS A 2 5.16 2.52 -15.83
C LYS A 2 5.43 1.28 -14.95
N ILE A 3 5.27 1.38 -13.63
CA ILE A 3 5.36 0.22 -12.73
C ILE A 3 4.00 -0.48 -12.73
N VAL A 4 3.87 -1.52 -13.55
CA VAL A 4 2.65 -2.34 -13.63
C VAL A 4 2.71 -3.41 -12.53
N ILE A 5 2.01 -3.20 -11.42
CA ILE A 5 1.96 -4.11 -10.26
C ILE A 5 0.99 -5.27 -10.51
N VAL A 6 -0.13 -4.98 -11.19
CA VAL A 6 -1.09 -5.95 -11.73
C VAL A 6 -1.13 -5.77 -13.23
N GLY A 7 -0.62 -6.76 -13.96
CA GLY A 7 -0.56 -6.78 -15.43
C GLY A 7 -1.35 -7.94 -16.02
N GLU A 8 -1.30 -8.09 -17.34
CA GLU A 8 -1.94 -9.20 -18.05
C GLU A 8 -0.87 -10.11 -18.67
N ARG A 9 -0.95 -11.42 -18.41
CA ARG A 9 -0.17 -12.43 -19.14
C ARG A 9 -1.14 -13.52 -19.58
N ASN A 10 -1.32 -13.69 -20.90
CA ASN A 10 -2.27 -14.66 -21.47
C ASN A 10 -3.71 -14.52 -20.95
N GLY A 11 -4.28 -13.31 -20.94
CA GLY A 11 -5.68 -13.11 -20.52
C GLY A 11 -5.93 -13.23 -19.02
N LYS A 12 -4.88 -13.46 -18.21
CA LYS A 12 -4.98 -13.60 -16.75
C LYS A 12 -4.25 -12.45 -16.07
N ALA A 13 -4.86 -11.92 -15.00
CA ALA A 13 -4.22 -10.95 -14.12
C ALA A 13 -3.01 -11.60 -13.45
N VAL A 14 -1.82 -11.03 -13.65
CA VAL A 14 -0.59 -11.45 -13.00
C VAL A 14 -0.15 -10.34 -12.05
N VAL A 15 -0.04 -10.70 -10.78
CA VAL A 15 0.48 -9.83 -9.72
C VAL A 15 1.98 -10.02 -9.61
N ARG A 16 2.74 -8.93 -9.70
CA ARG A 16 4.16 -8.93 -9.35
C ARG A 16 4.32 -8.84 -7.83
N TRP A 17 4.14 -9.98 -7.17
CA TRP A 17 4.18 -10.10 -5.71
C TRP A 17 5.39 -9.43 -5.03
N PRO A 18 6.64 -9.57 -5.53
CA PRO A 18 7.77 -8.89 -4.89
C PRO A 18 7.65 -7.37 -4.92
N GLN A 19 7.21 -6.80 -6.05
CA GLN A 19 7.02 -5.35 -6.18
C GLN A 19 5.85 -4.87 -5.33
N PHE A 20 4.75 -5.63 -5.30
CA PHE A 20 3.61 -5.32 -4.45
C PHE A 20 3.97 -5.35 -2.95
N LEU A 21 4.69 -6.38 -2.50
CA LEU A 21 5.10 -6.52 -1.10
C LEU A 21 6.05 -5.40 -0.67
N VAL A 22 7.03 -5.05 -1.51
CA VAL A 22 7.94 -3.93 -1.22
C VAL A 22 7.16 -2.62 -1.17
N LEU A 23 6.26 -2.37 -2.13
CA LEU A 23 5.48 -1.13 -2.16
C LEU A 23 4.51 -1.04 -0.97
N ALA A 24 3.86 -2.15 -0.62
CA ALA A 24 2.98 -2.25 0.54
C ALA A 24 3.75 -2.02 1.84
N LEU A 25 4.94 -2.61 1.99
CA LEU A 25 5.78 -2.43 3.17
C LEU A 25 6.24 -0.98 3.31
N VAL A 26 6.69 -0.36 2.22
CA VAL A 26 7.08 1.06 2.22
C VAL A 26 5.89 1.96 2.57
N LEU A 27 4.72 1.73 1.96
CA LEU A 27 3.52 2.50 2.24
C LEU A 27 3.11 2.39 3.71
N SER A 28 3.11 1.17 4.26
CA SER A 28 2.79 0.91 5.67
C SER A 28 3.75 1.61 6.62
N LEU A 29 5.06 1.59 6.33
CA LEU A 29 6.05 2.29 7.14
C LEU A 29 5.88 3.80 7.09
N VAL A 30 5.61 4.38 5.92
CA VAL A 30 5.37 5.82 5.77
C VAL A 30 4.14 6.27 6.57
N ILE A 31 3.03 5.52 6.48
CA ILE A 31 1.81 5.82 7.23
C ILE A 31 2.04 5.63 8.74
N GLY A 32 2.72 4.56 9.13
CA GLY A 32 3.09 4.30 10.52
C GLY A 32 3.91 5.41 11.15
N ILE A 33 5.00 5.82 10.48
CA ILE A 33 5.87 6.90 10.92
C ILE A 33 5.13 8.23 10.92
N GLY A 34 4.31 8.50 9.91
CA GLY A 34 3.50 9.72 9.83
C GLY A 34 2.52 9.83 11.02
N ILE A 35 1.80 8.76 11.33
CA ILE A 35 0.89 8.71 12.48
C ILE A 35 1.68 8.85 13.79
N GLY A 36 2.80 8.14 13.94
CA GLY A 36 3.68 8.25 15.11
C GLY A 36 4.21 9.69 15.31
N ALA A 37 4.59 10.37 14.23
CA ALA A 37 5.05 11.75 14.26
C ALA A 37 3.93 12.74 14.64
N VAL A 38 2.73 12.58 14.08
CA VAL A 38 1.56 13.38 14.48
C VAL A 38 1.26 13.17 15.97
N PHE A 39 1.29 11.92 16.43
CA PHE A 39 1.06 11.60 17.84
C PHE A 39 2.14 12.19 18.75
N TYR A 40 3.40 12.15 18.33
CA TYR A 40 4.52 12.79 19.03
C TYR A 40 4.32 14.30 19.16
N LEU A 41 3.88 14.97 18.08
CA LEU A 41 3.60 16.41 18.10
C LEU A 41 2.44 16.77 19.04
N LEU A 42 1.44 15.90 19.16
CA LEU A 42 0.25 16.13 20.00
C LEU A 42 0.47 15.78 21.48
N ALA A 43 1.12 14.65 21.75
CA ALA A 43 1.31 14.12 23.10
C ALA A 43 2.66 14.48 23.72
N GLY A 44 3.59 15.05 22.95
CA GLY A 44 4.96 15.35 23.37
C GLY A 44 5.83 14.11 23.62
N GLN A 45 5.31 12.91 23.39
CA GLN A 45 5.98 11.64 23.64
C GLN A 45 5.78 10.67 22.48
N TRP A 46 6.81 9.88 22.19
CA TRP A 46 6.77 8.93 21.09
C TRP A 46 5.99 7.69 21.52
N SER A 47 4.95 7.34 20.77
CA SER A 47 4.13 6.15 21.03
C SER A 47 4.40 5.09 19.98
N HIS A 48 5.11 4.02 20.39
CA HIS A 48 5.32 2.84 19.56
C HIS A 48 3.99 2.17 19.17
N ILE A 49 2.99 2.21 20.05
CA ILE A 49 1.65 1.66 19.79
C ILE A 49 0.98 2.42 18.65
N SER A 50 1.00 3.75 18.68
CA SER A 50 0.40 4.57 17.60
C SER A 50 1.07 4.31 16.24
N THR A 51 2.39 4.12 16.24
CA THR A 51 3.17 3.80 15.05
C THR A 51 2.80 2.43 14.50
N LEU A 52 2.70 1.41 15.37
CA LEU A 52 2.29 0.05 14.98
C LEU A 52 0.86 0.02 14.43
N VAL A 53 -0.07 0.74 15.06
CA VAL A 53 -1.45 0.89 14.55
C VAL A 53 -1.43 1.53 13.16
N GLY A 54 -0.62 2.56 12.94
CA GLY A 54 -0.46 3.17 11.63
C GLY A 54 0.11 2.22 10.56
N ILE A 55 1.06 1.36 10.92
CA ILE A 55 1.60 0.32 10.03
C ILE A 55 0.49 -0.67 9.63
N VAL A 56 -0.33 -1.11 10.58
CA VAL A 56 -1.46 -2.01 10.31
C VAL A 56 -2.48 -1.35 9.38
N ILE A 57 -2.78 -0.07 9.59
CA ILE A 57 -3.68 0.70 8.70
C ILE A 57 -3.11 0.74 7.28
N GLY A 58 -1.82 1.04 7.13
CA GLY A 58 -1.18 1.07 5.81
C GLY A 58 -1.17 -0.29 5.11
N ALA A 59 -1.03 -1.38 5.86
CA ALA A 59 -1.12 -2.73 5.31
C ALA A 59 -2.55 -3.03 4.82
N GLY A 60 -3.57 -2.58 5.57
CA GLY A 60 -4.97 -2.67 5.17
C GLY A 60 -5.26 -1.91 3.87
N ILE A 61 -4.73 -0.68 3.73
CA ILE A 61 -4.88 0.14 2.51
C ILE A 61 -4.22 -0.56 1.31
N ALA A 62 -3.01 -1.09 1.48
CA ALA A 62 -2.33 -1.83 0.42
C ALA A 62 -3.14 -3.08 0.01
N GLY A 63 -3.73 -3.81 0.98
CA GLY A 63 -4.60 -4.95 0.72
C GLY A 63 -5.87 -4.58 -0.06
N LEU A 64 -6.54 -3.48 0.30
CA LEU A 64 -7.69 -2.96 -0.45
C LEU A 64 -7.30 -2.55 -1.88
N GLY A 65 -6.13 -1.92 -2.05
CA GLY A 65 -5.58 -1.56 -3.35
C GLY A 65 -5.30 -2.78 -4.24
N LEU A 66 -4.84 -3.89 -3.66
CA LEU A 66 -4.66 -5.15 -4.37
C LEU A 66 -6.00 -5.75 -4.81
N ILE A 67 -6.99 -5.78 -3.91
CA ILE A 67 -8.33 -6.31 -4.23
C ILE A 67 -8.96 -5.48 -5.36
N GLN A 68 -8.86 -4.16 -5.30
CA GLN A 68 -9.33 -3.28 -6.36
C GLN A 68 -8.56 -3.50 -7.67
N GLY A 69 -7.23 -3.61 -7.61
CA GLY A 69 -6.38 -3.89 -8.77
C GLY A 69 -6.69 -5.23 -9.44
N LEU A 70 -7.02 -6.26 -8.66
CA LEU A 70 -7.45 -7.57 -9.15
C LEU A 70 -8.87 -7.56 -9.73
N ARG A 71 -9.77 -6.72 -9.20
CA ARG A 71 -11.14 -6.54 -9.71
C ARG A 71 -11.21 -5.69 -10.98
N THR A 72 -10.22 -4.84 -11.20
CA THR A 72 -10.16 -3.98 -12.39
C THR A 72 -9.62 -4.78 -13.56
N ALA A 73 -10.44 -5.02 -14.59
CA ALA A 73 -10.04 -5.81 -15.76
C ALA A 73 -8.73 -5.23 -16.38
N PRO A 74 -7.74 -6.06 -16.75
CA PRO A 74 -6.42 -5.59 -17.18
C PRO A 74 -6.41 -4.70 -18.46
N GLY A 75 -7.52 -4.64 -19.20
CA GLY A 75 -7.71 -3.76 -20.37
C GLY A 75 -8.54 -2.49 -20.12
N LYS A 76 -9.02 -2.24 -18.89
CA LYS A 76 -9.78 -1.01 -18.51
C LYS A 76 -8.93 -0.02 -17.70
N GLN A 77 -7.60 -0.10 -17.78
CA GLN A 77 -6.77 1.00 -17.33
C GLN A 77 -7.03 2.19 -18.27
N PRO A 78 -7.62 3.30 -17.81
CA PRO A 78 -7.83 4.45 -18.67
C PRO A 78 -6.48 4.90 -19.22
N PRO A 79 -6.39 5.23 -20.52
CA PRO A 79 -5.20 5.89 -21.05
C PRO A 79 -5.01 7.21 -20.28
N LEU A 80 -3.77 7.48 -19.90
CA LEU A 80 -3.35 8.77 -19.33
C LEU A 80 -3.59 9.88 -20.36
#